data_AF-A0A397W9X4-F1
#
_entry.id   AF-A0A397W9X4-F1
#
_cell.length_a   1.000
_cell.length_b   1.000
_cell.length_c   1.000
_cell.angle_alpha   90.00
_cell.angle_beta   90.00
_cell.angle_gamma   90.00
#
_symmetry.space_group_name_H-M   'P 1'
#
loop_
_entity.id
_entity.type
_entity.pdbx_description
1 polymer ?
#
loop_
_entity_poly.entity_id
_entity_poly.type
_entity_poly.pdbx_seq_one_letter_code
_entity_poly.pdbx_strand_id
1 'polypeptide(L)'
;MLIRNIKQLQVAQCFPTLAREKPKRLNEAHGQVLTFLRTNVEEEFKLILKKRNIPEKLNELDALIAKARQREKNGQNSVRPTSTHNLSPKTIIRAKTIPLKEDEIKRLEGEFLKISKENEYLMSELRSKKEQSKCIILPVIEAITEINEVHDALIYRNIIDSSD
;
A
#
# COMPACT_ATOMS: atom_id res chain seq x y z
N MET A 1 40.78 0.86 -18.60
CA MET A 1 42.24 0.90 -18.34
C MET A 1 43.02 -0.13 -19.18
N LEU A 2 42.47 -1.34 -19.42
CA LEU A 2 43.11 -2.40 -20.22
C LEU A 2 43.36 -2.06 -21.70
N ILE A 3 42.41 -1.38 -22.37
CA ILE A 3 42.52 -1.04 -23.81
C ILE A 3 43.69 -0.08 -24.11
N ARG A 4 44.11 0.76 -23.15
CA ARG A 4 45.27 1.65 -23.31
C ARG A 4 46.62 0.93 -23.31
N ASN A 5 46.66 -0.30 -22.81
CA ASN A 5 47.93 -1.03 -22.66
C ASN A 5 48.35 -1.77 -23.93
N ILE A 6 47.46 -1.95 -24.92
CA ILE A 6 47.84 -2.54 -26.20
C ILE A 6 48.36 -1.41 -27.08
N LYS A 7 49.65 -1.09 -26.97
CA LYS A 7 50.28 -0.05 -27.79
C LYS A 7 50.60 -0.62 -29.17
N GLN A 8 50.36 0.18 -30.22
CA GLN A 8 50.74 -0.16 -31.60
C GLN A 8 52.22 -0.59 -31.71
N LEU A 9 53.11 0.02 -30.91
CA LEU A 9 54.54 -0.33 -30.87
C LEU A 9 54.79 -1.78 -30.41
N GLN A 10 54.02 -2.28 -29.45
CA GLN A 10 54.13 -3.67 -28.99
C GLN A 10 53.61 -4.64 -30.06
N VAL A 11 52.53 -4.27 -30.76
CA VAL A 11 52.01 -5.05 -31.88
C VAL A 11 53.01 -5.08 -33.05
N ALA A 12 53.69 -3.96 -33.33
CA ALA A 12 54.73 -3.88 -34.35
C ALA A 12 55.98 -4.71 -34.01
N GLN A 13 56.34 -4.80 -32.72
CA GLN A 13 57.43 -5.69 -32.25
C GLN A 13 57.08 -7.17 -32.40
N CYS A 14 55.82 -7.57 -32.20
CA CYS A 14 55.36 -8.94 -32.38
C CYS A 14 55.18 -9.35 -33.85
N PHE A 15 55.00 -8.38 -34.77
CA PHE A 15 54.80 -8.61 -36.21
C PHE A 15 55.79 -7.80 -37.07
N PRO A 16 57.11 -8.06 -36.97
CA PRO A 16 58.15 -7.23 -37.58
C PRO A 16 58.12 -7.22 -39.11
N THR A 17 57.80 -8.34 -39.74
CA THR A 17 57.71 -8.47 -41.21
C THR A 17 56.56 -7.63 -41.78
N LEU A 18 55.40 -7.67 -41.11
CA LEU A 18 54.20 -6.93 -41.51
C LEU A 18 54.33 -5.42 -41.24
N ALA A 19 55.02 -5.06 -40.16
CA ALA A 19 55.31 -3.67 -39.81
C ALA A 19 56.23 -2.99 -40.84
N ARG A 20 57.15 -3.75 -41.45
CA ARG A 20 58.10 -3.25 -42.46
C ARG A 20 57.48 -3.15 -43.86
N GLU A 21 56.61 -4.09 -44.24
CA GLU A 21 55.99 -4.10 -45.58
C GLU A 21 54.73 -3.22 -45.69
N LYS A 22 53.85 -3.22 -44.68
CA LYS A 22 52.53 -2.56 -44.76
C LYS A 22 52.09 -1.97 -43.41
N PRO A 23 52.76 -0.91 -42.89
CA PRO A 23 52.46 -0.32 -41.58
C PRO A 23 51.05 0.28 -41.47
N LYS A 24 50.48 0.80 -42.58
CA LYS A 24 49.09 1.32 -42.61
C LYS A 24 48.06 0.23 -42.30
N ARG A 25 48.20 -0.96 -42.92
CA ARG A 25 47.29 -2.09 -42.70
C ARG A 25 47.38 -2.64 -41.29
N LEU A 26 48.58 -2.64 -40.70
CA LEU A 26 48.76 -3.05 -39.30
C LEU A 26 48.05 -2.06 -38.34
N ASN A 27 48.11 -0.76 -38.62
CA ASN A 27 47.41 0.24 -37.81
C ASN A 27 45.88 0.11 -37.92
N GLU A 28 45.38 -0.11 -39.14
CA GLU A 28 43.95 -0.35 -39.38
C GLU A 28 43.46 -1.62 -38.66
N ALA A 29 44.20 -2.73 -38.76
CA ALA A 29 43.88 -3.97 -38.05
C ALA A 29 43.91 -3.79 -36.53
N HIS A 30 44.92 -3.07 -36.00
CA HIS A 30 44.99 -2.75 -34.59
C HIS A 30 43.77 -1.92 -34.13
N GLY A 31 43.41 -0.88 -34.88
CA GLY A 31 42.22 -0.06 -34.61
C GLY A 31 40.91 -0.84 -34.66
N GLN A 32 40.79 -1.78 -35.60
CA GLN A 32 39.62 -2.67 -35.70
C GLN A 32 39.52 -3.62 -34.51
N VAL A 33 40.63 -4.24 -34.10
CA VAL A 33 40.66 -5.14 -32.93
C VAL A 33 40.31 -4.38 -31.65
N LEU A 34 40.84 -3.17 -31.46
CA LEU A 34 40.52 -2.35 -30.30
C LEU A 34 39.05 -1.95 -30.28
N THR A 35 38.50 -1.54 -31.43
CA THR A 35 37.09 -1.16 -31.55
C THR A 35 36.19 -2.37 -31.28
N PHE A 36 36.46 -3.51 -31.91
CA PHE A 36 35.70 -4.74 -31.72
C PHE A 36 35.72 -5.21 -30.26
N LEU A 37 36.90 -5.23 -29.63
CA LEU A 37 37.04 -5.65 -28.24
C LEU A 37 36.32 -4.69 -27.30
N ARG A 38 36.38 -3.38 -27.56
CA ARG A 38 35.63 -2.39 -26.79
C ARG A 38 34.13 -2.61 -26.90
N THR A 39 33.62 -2.70 -28.13
CA THR A 39 32.18 -2.84 -28.38
C THR A 39 31.65 -4.13 -27.76
N ASN A 40 32.30 -5.28 -28.00
CA ASN A 40 31.86 -6.55 -27.44
C ASN A 40 31.91 -6.56 -25.91
N VAL A 41 32.96 -6.02 -25.30
CA VAL A 41 33.05 -5.95 -23.83
C VAL A 41 31.94 -5.07 -23.28
N GLU A 42 31.67 -3.91 -23.89
CA GLU A 42 30.58 -3.03 -23.47
C GLU A 42 29.20 -3.71 -23.64
N GLU A 43 28.98 -4.46 -24.72
CA GLU A 43 27.74 -5.21 -24.96
C GLU A 43 27.56 -6.37 -23.98
N GLU A 44 28.59 -7.18 -23.77
CA GLU A 44 28.56 -8.29 -22.81
C GLU A 44 28.31 -7.79 -21.39
N PHE A 45 28.95 -6.69 -20.97
CA PHE A 45 28.67 -6.10 -19.66
C PHE A 45 27.23 -5.57 -19.57
N LYS A 46 26.70 -4.93 -20.62
CA LYS A 46 25.30 -4.50 -20.66
C LYS A 46 24.35 -5.69 -20.54
N LEU A 47 24.64 -6.80 -21.22
CA LEU A 47 23.85 -8.03 -21.13
C LEU A 47 23.89 -8.63 -19.72
N ILE A 48 25.07 -8.72 -19.09
CA ILE A 48 25.22 -9.22 -17.71
C ILE A 48 24.45 -8.33 -16.72
N LEU A 49 24.59 -7.01 -16.84
CA LEU A 49 23.89 -6.04 -16.00
C LEU A 49 22.38 -6.17 -16.13
N LYS A 50 21.87 -6.33 -17.36
CA LYS A 50 20.44 -6.52 -17.64
C LYS A 50 19.94 -7.88 -17.13
N LYS A 51 20.65 -8.97 -17.41
CA LYS A 51 20.26 -10.33 -16.99
C LYS A 51 20.16 -10.46 -15.46
N ARG A 52 21.04 -9.79 -14.73
CA ARG A 52 21.04 -9.80 -13.26
C ARG A 52 20.21 -8.69 -12.63
N ASN A 53 19.66 -7.81 -13.47
CA ASN A 53 18.89 -6.64 -13.07
C ASN A 53 19.61 -5.80 -11.99
N ILE A 54 20.92 -5.63 -12.17
CA ILE A 54 21.78 -4.97 -11.19
C ILE A 54 21.39 -3.50 -10.96
N PRO A 55 21.02 -2.70 -11.99
CA PRO A 55 20.62 -1.32 -11.76
C PRO A 55 19.44 -1.19 -10.79
N GLU A 56 18.39 -2.00 -10.94
CA GLU A 56 17.24 -1.97 -10.03
C GLU A 56 17.64 -2.39 -8.61
N LYS A 57 18.43 -3.45 -8.47
CA LYS A 57 18.92 -3.90 -7.15
C LYS A 57 19.79 -2.85 -6.44
N LEU A 58 20.61 -2.11 -7.17
CA LEU A 58 21.40 -1.02 -6.62
C LEU A 58 20.52 0.16 -6.19
N ASN A 59 19.53 0.51 -7.00
CA ASN A 59 18.56 1.55 -6.63
C ASN A 59 17.75 1.15 -5.37
N GLU A 60 17.33 -0.11 -5.27
CA GLU A 60 16.66 -0.64 -4.08
C GLU A 60 17.59 -0.58 -2.86
N LEU A 61 18.86 -0.94 -3.02
CA LEU A 61 19.85 -0.87 -1.95
C LEU A 61 20.03 0.58 -1.47
N ASP A 62 20.17 1.54 -2.38
CA ASP A 62 20.31 2.96 -2.03
C ASP A 62 19.06 3.47 -1.30
N ALA A 63 17.86 3.07 -1.75
CA ALA A 63 16.61 3.39 -1.07
C ALA A 63 16.53 2.78 0.35
N LEU A 64 17.02 1.56 0.54
CA LEU A 64 17.09 0.92 1.86
C LEU A 64 18.09 1.63 2.79
N ILE A 65 19.25 2.02 2.27
CA ILE A 65 20.26 2.79 3.03
C ILE A 65 19.68 4.15 3.45
N ALA A 66 18.99 4.85 2.54
CA ALA A 66 18.35 6.13 2.84
C ALA A 66 17.30 5.99 3.95
N LYS A 67 16.44 4.96 3.87
CA LYS A 67 15.45 4.64 4.92
C LYS A 67 16.11 4.32 6.25
N ALA A 68 17.20 3.55 6.26
CA ALA A 68 17.94 3.22 7.47
C ALA A 68 18.51 4.48 8.15
N ARG A 69 19.13 5.37 7.37
CA ARG A 69 19.63 6.67 7.86
C ARG A 69 18.51 7.55 8.41
N GLN A 70 17.33 7.53 7.81
CA GLN A 70 16.18 8.28 8.31
C GLN A 70 15.69 7.74 9.67
N ARG A 71 15.62 6.42 9.84
CA ARG A 71 15.25 5.78 11.12
C ARG A 71 16.25 6.12 12.23
N GLU A 72 17.54 6.16 11.89
CA GLU A 72 18.60 6.58 12.80
C GLU A 72 18.40 8.02 13.27
N LYS A 73 18.16 8.95 12.33
CA LYS A 73 17.86 10.36 12.67
C LYS A 73 16.62 10.51 13.54
N ASN A 74 15.61 9.66 13.35
CA ASN A 74 14.37 9.66 14.11
C ASN A 74 14.48 8.97 15.49
N GLY A 75 15.68 8.53 15.89
CA GLY A 75 15.90 7.88 17.19
C GLY A 75 15.28 6.48 17.32
N GLN A 76 14.89 5.84 16.21
CA GLN A 76 14.26 4.51 16.19
C GLN A 76 15.27 3.35 16.31
N ASN A 77 16.53 3.66 16.67
CA ASN A 77 17.66 2.72 16.74
C ASN A 77 17.72 1.91 18.05
N SER A 78 16.58 1.57 18.66
CA SER A 78 16.57 0.84 19.94
C SER A 78 16.89 -0.65 19.82
N VAL A 79 16.95 -1.22 18.61
CA VAL A 79 17.17 -2.65 18.40
C VAL A 79 18.39 -2.89 17.53
N ARG A 80 19.43 -3.51 18.12
CA ARG A 80 20.61 -3.99 17.39
C ARG A 80 20.14 -4.99 16.33
N PRO A 81 20.46 -4.79 15.04
CA PRO A 81 19.99 -5.68 13.98
C PRO A 81 20.51 -7.10 14.23
N THR A 82 19.60 -8.06 14.40
CA THR A 82 19.96 -9.47 14.53
C THR A 82 20.53 -9.94 13.19
N SER A 83 21.71 -10.57 13.21
CA SER A 83 22.33 -11.11 12.00
C SER A 83 21.39 -12.09 11.30
N THR A 84 21.24 -11.92 9.99
CA THR A 84 20.27 -12.65 9.13
C THR A 84 20.44 -14.16 9.19
N HIS A 85 21.64 -14.65 9.55
CA HIS A 85 21.95 -16.06 9.69
C HIS A 85 21.32 -16.74 10.92
N ASN A 86 20.73 -15.98 11.84
CA ASN A 86 20.14 -16.51 13.07
C ASN A 86 18.61 -16.40 13.12
N LEU A 87 17.96 -16.06 11.99
CA LEU A 87 16.52 -15.87 11.92
C LEU A 87 15.81 -17.18 11.56
N SER A 88 14.98 -17.68 12.47
CA SER A 88 14.08 -18.81 12.20
C SER A 88 13.03 -18.43 11.14
N PRO A 89 12.63 -19.35 10.24
CA PRO A 89 11.55 -19.11 9.28
C PRO A 89 10.26 -18.60 9.94
N LYS A 90 9.94 -19.09 11.14
CA LYS A 90 8.78 -18.65 11.92
C LYS A 90 8.85 -17.16 12.25
N THR A 91 10.04 -16.66 12.58
CA THR A 91 10.28 -15.23 12.89
C THR A 91 10.09 -14.37 11.65
N ILE A 92 10.55 -14.81 10.49
CA ILE A 92 10.39 -14.08 9.22
C ILE A 92 8.91 -13.99 8.84
N ILE A 93 8.19 -15.11 8.91
CA ILE A 93 6.75 -15.14 8.63
C ILE A 93 6.01 -14.23 9.61
N ARG A 94 6.32 -14.30 10.91
CA ARG A 94 5.68 -13.46 11.92
C ARG A 94 5.95 -11.97 11.69
N ALA A 95 7.20 -11.59 11.36
CA ALA A 95 7.57 -10.20 11.08
C ALA A 95 6.79 -9.61 9.89
N LYS A 96 6.46 -10.44 8.89
CA LYS A 96 5.62 -10.01 7.75
C LYS A 96 4.12 -10.02 8.08
N THR A 97 3.66 -11.01 8.82
CA THR A 97 2.22 -11.22 9.06
C THR A 97 1.66 -10.29 10.14
N ILE A 98 2.44 -9.93 11.16
CA ILE A 98 2.00 -9.00 12.21
C ILE A 98 1.52 -7.66 11.66
N PRO A 99 2.31 -6.89 10.87
CA PRO A 99 1.87 -5.57 10.42
C PRO A 99 0.60 -5.65 9.57
N LEU A 100 0.47 -6.68 8.73
CA LEU A 100 -0.75 -6.90 7.95
C LEU A 100 -1.98 -7.16 8.83
N LYS A 101 -1.81 -7.93 9.90
CA LYS A 101 -2.89 -8.16 10.88
C LYS A 101 -3.22 -6.90 11.68
N GLU A 102 -2.22 -6.11 12.05
CA GLU A 102 -2.43 -4.84 12.75
C GLU A 102 -3.20 -3.83 11.89
N ASP A 103 -2.90 -3.75 10.59
CA ASP A 103 -3.63 -2.90 9.66
C ASP A 103 -5.09 -3.37 9.50
N GLU A 104 -5.31 -4.68 9.43
CA GLU A 104 -6.66 -5.23 9.34
C GLU A 104 -7.46 -5.03 10.63
N ILE A 105 -6.84 -5.17 11.81
CA ILE A 105 -7.48 -4.86 13.09
C ILE A 105 -7.91 -3.40 13.13
N LYS A 106 -7.03 -2.46 12.74
CA LYS A 106 -7.38 -1.02 12.69
C LYS A 106 -8.54 -0.74 11.75
N ARG A 107 -8.59 -1.43 10.60
CA ARG A 107 -9.71 -1.31 9.64
C ARG A 107 -11.03 -1.76 10.29
N LEU A 108 -11.02 -2.94 10.91
CA LEU A 108 -12.19 -3.51 11.57
C LEU A 108 -12.65 -2.69 12.77
N GLU A 109 -11.73 -2.16 13.57
CA GLU A 109 -12.05 -1.25 14.68
C GLU A 109 -12.70 0.05 14.17
N GLY A 110 -12.22 0.58 13.05
CA GLY A 110 -12.84 1.74 12.40
C GLY A 110 -14.27 1.47 11.91
N GLU A 111 -14.51 0.30 11.30
CA GLU A 111 -15.84 -0.13 10.88
C GLU A 111 -16.77 -0.37 12.07
N PHE A 112 -16.27 -1.04 13.11
CA PHE A 112 -17.02 -1.26 14.35
C PHE A 112 -17.43 0.06 14.99
N LEU A 113 -16.52 1.03 15.11
CA LEU A 113 -16.82 2.34 15.68
C LEU A 113 -17.87 3.09 14.84
N LYS A 114 -17.81 2.98 13.52
CA LYS A 114 -18.80 3.58 12.61
C LYS A 114 -20.19 2.98 12.85
N ILE A 115 -20.29 1.65 12.86
CA ILE A 115 -21.55 0.93 13.06
C ILE A 115 -22.11 1.20 14.46
N SER A 116 -21.25 1.23 15.49
CA SER A 116 -21.66 1.51 16.86
C SER A 116 -22.30 2.90 16.98
N LYS A 117 -21.68 3.92 16.36
CA LYS A 117 -22.23 5.28 16.34
C LYS A 117 -23.55 5.37 15.57
N GLU A 118 -23.63 4.68 14.44
CA GLU A 118 -24.86 4.62 13.64
C GLU A 118 -25.99 3.94 14.42
N ASN A 119 -25.71 2.84 15.11
CA ASN A 119 -26.68 2.15 15.96
C ASN A 119 -27.14 3.03 17.13
N GLU A 120 -26.22 3.73 17.81
CA GLU A 120 -26.58 4.68 18.88
C GLU A 120 -27.51 5.79 18.35
N TYR A 121 -27.19 6.34 17.18
CA TYR A 121 -28.02 7.35 16.53
C TYR A 121 -29.41 6.81 16.20
N LEU A 122 -29.50 5.67 15.50
CA LEU A 122 -30.77 5.05 15.12
C LEU A 122 -31.63 4.67 16.33
N MET A 123 -31.01 4.19 17.41
CA MET A 123 -31.72 3.87 18.66
C MET A 123 -32.27 5.13 19.34
N SER A 124 -31.53 6.24 19.29
CA SER A 124 -32.01 7.52 19.82
C SER A 124 -33.19 8.06 19.00
N GLU A 125 -33.12 7.95 17.67
CA GLU A 125 -34.19 8.35 16.76
C GLU A 125 -35.45 7.50 16.98
N LEU A 126 -35.29 6.17 17.05
CA LEU A 126 -36.40 5.25 17.30
C LEU A 126 -37.08 5.54 18.64
N ARG A 127 -36.30 5.87 19.69
CA ARG A 127 -36.86 6.28 20.98
C ARG A 127 -37.66 7.57 20.86
N SER A 128 -37.14 8.57 20.15
CA SER A 128 -37.85 9.84 19.91
C SER A 128 -39.15 9.62 19.14
N LYS A 129 -39.12 8.84 18.05
CA LYS A 129 -40.30 8.49 17.26
C LYS A 129 -41.34 7.71 18.07
N LYS A 130 -40.91 6.77 18.92
CA LYS A 130 -41.80 6.04 19.82
C LYS A 130 -42.48 6.96 20.83
N GLU A 131 -41.76 7.94 21.36
CA GLU A 131 -42.34 8.90 22.30
C GLU A 131 -43.33 9.84 21.60
N GLN A 132 -42.97 10.38 20.43
CA GLN A 132 -43.89 11.17 19.59
C GLN A 132 -45.17 10.39 19.28
N SER A 133 -45.04 9.10 18.92
CA SER A 133 -46.19 8.25 18.65
C SER A 133 -47.10 8.10 19.87
N LYS A 134 -46.55 7.89 21.07
CA LYS A 134 -47.35 7.84 22.30
C LYS A 134 -48.05 9.16 22.60
N CYS A 135 -47.35 10.29 22.43
CA CYS A 135 -47.93 11.62 22.63
C CYS A 135 -49.08 11.91 21.66
N ILE A 136 -49.16 11.25 20.52
CA ILE A 136 -50.28 11.39 19.57
C ILE A 136 -51.37 10.37 19.87
N ILE A 137 -51.02 9.12 20.19
CA ILE A 137 -51.99 8.06 20.45
C ILE A 137 -52.83 8.36 21.70
N LEU A 138 -52.22 8.85 22.78
CA LEU A 138 -52.93 9.12 24.04
C LEU A 138 -54.05 10.17 23.87
N PRO A 139 -53.81 11.36 23.29
CA PRO A 139 -54.87 12.34 23.04
C PRO A 139 -55.94 11.86 22.06
N VAL A 140 -55.57 11.03 21.08
CA VAL A 140 -56.57 10.47 20.14
C VAL A 140 -57.51 9.51 20.87
N ILE A 141 -56.99 8.67 21.77
CA ILE A 141 -57.83 7.80 22.60
C ILE A 141 -58.73 8.63 23.51
N GLU A 142 -58.20 9.67 24.15
CA GLU A 142 -58.95 10.59 25.01
C GLU A 142 -60.09 11.28 24.25
N ALA A 143 -59.82 11.82 23.06
CA ALA A 143 -60.83 12.42 22.21
C ALA A 143 -61.91 11.42 21.76
N ILE A 144 -61.54 10.16 21.46
CA ILE A 144 -62.51 9.10 21.12
C ILE A 144 -63.39 8.77 22.33
N THR A 145 -62.81 8.72 23.55
CA THR A 145 -63.60 8.47 24.77
C THR A 145 -64.59 9.61 25.03
N GLU A 146 -64.17 10.87 24.88
CA GLU A 146 -65.07 12.02 25.02
C GLU A 146 -66.21 11.99 23.99
N ILE A 147 -65.91 11.66 22.73
CA ILE A 147 -66.93 11.53 21.68
C ILE A 147 -67.92 10.40 22.01
N ASN A 148 -67.44 9.26 22.50
CA ASN A 148 -68.30 8.13 22.89
C ASN A 148 -69.19 8.49 24.08
N GLU A 149 -68.68 9.19 25.09
CA GLU A 149 -69.49 9.65 26.23
C GLU A 149 -70.61 10.61 25.80
N VAL A 150 -70.31 11.54 24.90
CA VAL A 150 -71.31 12.44 24.32
C VAL A 150 -72.34 11.68 23.48
N HIS A 151 -71.89 10.70 22.69
CA HIS A 151 -72.77 9.85 21.88
C HIS A 151 -73.75 9.06 22.76
N ASP A 152 -73.26 8.43 23.83
CA ASP A 152 -74.09 7.68 24.77
C ASP A 152 -75.10 8.62 25.45
N ALA A 153 -74.67 9.81 25.89
CA ALA A 153 -75.56 10.81 26.48
C ALA A 153 -76.69 11.26 25.53
N LEU A 154 -76.39 11.42 24.24
CA LEU A 154 -77.39 11.75 23.21
C LEU A 154 -78.36 10.60 22.95
N ILE A 155 -77.89 9.35 22.98
CA ILE A 155 -78.76 8.17 22.88
C ILE A 155 -79.73 8.13 24.06
N TYR A 156 -79.25 8.29 25.29
CA TYR A 156 -80.11 8.30 26.47
C TYR A 156 -81.16 9.41 26.43
N ARG A 157 -80.80 10.61 25.95
CA ARG A 157 -81.73 11.73 25.81
C ARG A 157 -82.81 11.48 24.75
N ASN A 158 -82.43 10.95 23.58
CA ASN A 158 -83.40 10.62 22.54
C ASN A 158 -84.36 9.50 22.96
N ILE A 159 -83.93 8.53 23.79
CA ILE A 159 -84.82 7.47 24.30
C ILE A 159 -85.87 8.04 25.27
N ILE A 160 -85.50 9.04 26.07
CA ILE A 160 -86.42 9.73 26.99
C ILE A 160 -87.40 10.61 26.20
N ASP A 161 -86.91 11.39 25.24
CA ASP A 161 -87.74 12.26 24.38
C ASP A 161 -88.66 11.46 23.42
N SER A 162 -88.43 10.15 23.23
CA SER A 162 -89.29 9.25 22.44
C SER A 162 -90.33 8.47 23.27
N SER A 163 -90.32 8.62 24.60
CA SER A 163 -91.25 7.93 25.52
C SER A 163 -92.32 8.85 26.14
N ASP A 164 -92.28 10.15 25.84
CA ASP A 164 -93.37 11.12 26.06
C ASP A 164 -94.18 11.30 24.76
#